data_AF-A0A421BM84-F1
#
_entry.id   AF-A0A421BM84-F1
#
_cell.length_a   1.000
_cell.length_b   1.000
_cell.length_c   1.000
_cell.angle_alpha   90.00
_cell.angle_beta   90.00
_cell.angle_gamma   90.00
#
_symmetry.space_group_name_H-M   'P 1'
#
loop_
_entity.id
_entity.type
_entity.pdbx_description
1 polymer ?
#
loop_
_entity_poly.entity_id
_entity_poly.type
_entity_poly.pdbx_seq_one_letter_code
_entity_poly.pdbx_strand_id
1 'polypeptide(L)'
;MAQQIAVWGIHMGEHVAARPIELGYVAIGWPELGDLGQYPDREALKTALACTYPDKKPGALPVDAGTLFRFCREIRPGDIVIYPSKHDRMVNIGRLRGDYAHVPGDPDEYRNQRHVAWLGRFPRSNFSQSALNEIGSFITLFAVREHAAEFLDKVGLAVPQQPEAAPPFRKFPNSGRGQFRWPAPCAFSPMSFSR
;
A
#
# COMPACT_ATOMS: atom_id res chain seq x y z
N MET A 1 -20.49 1.14 -5.41
CA MET A 1 -19.27 1.94 -5.22
C MET A 1 -18.09 1.10 -5.67
N ALA A 2 -17.33 1.52 -6.70
CA ALA A 2 -16.14 0.79 -7.10
C ALA A 2 -15.12 0.90 -5.95
N GLN A 3 -14.74 -0.23 -5.34
CA GLN A 3 -13.70 -0.22 -4.31
C GLN A 3 -12.40 0.20 -4.97
N GLN A 4 -11.74 1.21 -4.41
CA GLN A 4 -10.44 1.66 -4.87
C GLN A 4 -9.42 0.56 -4.57
N ILE A 5 -8.90 -0.08 -5.61
CA ILE A 5 -7.90 -1.15 -5.49
C ILE A 5 -6.56 -0.48 -5.21
N ALA A 6 -5.96 -0.75 -4.04
CA ALA A 6 -4.61 -0.28 -3.75
C ALA A 6 -3.57 -1.20 -4.41
N VAL A 7 -2.43 -0.63 -4.79
CA VAL A 7 -1.28 -1.36 -5.32
C VAL A 7 -0.13 -1.23 -4.34
N TRP A 8 0.39 -2.36 -3.91
CA TRP A 8 1.46 -2.47 -2.92
C TRP A 8 2.72 -3.05 -3.55
N GLY A 9 3.88 -2.48 -3.27
CA GLY A 9 5.17 -3.10 -3.52
C GLY A 9 5.66 -3.81 -2.27
N ILE A 10 6.18 -5.03 -2.43
CA ILE A 10 6.78 -5.79 -1.32
C ILE A 10 8.14 -6.37 -1.70
N HIS A 11 9.07 -6.33 -0.74
CA HIS A 11 10.36 -6.99 -0.84
C HIS A 11 10.48 -8.13 0.16
N MET A 12 10.89 -9.29 -0.34
CA MET A 12 11.28 -10.45 0.46
C MET A 12 12.77 -10.72 0.25
N GLY A 13 13.38 -11.40 1.22
CA GLY A 13 14.77 -11.83 1.17
C GLY A 13 15.03 -12.77 -0.01
N GLU A 14 16.27 -12.88 -0.45
CA GLU A 14 16.64 -13.78 -1.54
C GLU A 14 16.52 -15.27 -1.14
N HIS A 15 16.62 -15.56 0.16
CA HIS A 15 16.58 -16.91 0.72
C HIS A 15 15.27 -17.65 0.47
N VAL A 16 14.14 -16.93 0.30
CA VAL A 16 12.82 -17.52 0.01
C VAL A 16 12.74 -18.17 -1.38
N ALA A 17 13.68 -17.84 -2.28
CA ALA A 17 13.74 -18.36 -3.65
C ALA A 17 12.38 -18.28 -4.38
N ALA A 18 11.91 -19.39 -4.97
CA ALA A 18 10.64 -19.46 -5.69
C ALA A 18 9.41 -19.71 -4.80
N ARG A 19 9.59 -20.00 -3.51
CA ARG A 19 8.50 -20.43 -2.61
C ARG A 19 7.32 -19.46 -2.53
N PRO A 20 7.50 -18.13 -2.46
CA PRO A 20 6.35 -17.21 -2.45
C PRO A 20 5.46 -17.35 -3.68
N ILE A 21 6.07 -17.66 -4.84
CA ILE A 21 5.36 -17.85 -6.10
C ILE A 21 4.67 -19.21 -6.14
N GLU A 22 5.38 -20.27 -5.79
CA GLU A 22 4.88 -21.65 -5.82
C GLU A 22 3.77 -21.90 -4.79
N LEU A 23 3.91 -21.33 -3.59
CA LEU A 23 2.98 -21.53 -2.47
C LEU A 23 1.93 -20.41 -2.34
N GLY A 24 2.03 -19.35 -3.16
CA GLY A 24 1.00 -18.30 -3.23
C GLY A 24 0.94 -17.41 -1.98
N TYR A 25 2.06 -16.84 -1.56
CA TYR A 25 2.10 -15.93 -0.41
C TYR A 25 3.08 -14.76 -0.60
N VAL A 26 2.91 -13.75 0.23
CA VAL A 26 3.94 -12.73 0.53
C VAL A 26 4.11 -12.61 2.03
N ALA A 27 5.30 -12.24 2.48
CA ALA A 27 5.62 -12.23 3.91
C ALA A 27 6.59 -11.10 4.30
N ILE A 28 6.60 -10.78 5.59
CA ILE A 28 7.52 -9.81 6.19
C ILE A 28 8.23 -10.40 7.42
N GLY A 29 9.48 -9.99 7.67
CA GLY A 29 10.38 -10.63 8.62
C GLY A 29 10.72 -9.74 9.82
N TRP A 30 10.13 -10.04 10.98
CA TRP A 30 10.44 -9.52 12.31
C TRP A 30 10.10 -10.62 13.34
N PRO A 31 10.82 -11.75 13.32
CA PRO A 31 10.37 -12.99 13.96
C PRO A 31 10.25 -12.89 15.48
N GLU A 32 11.06 -12.05 16.13
CA GLU A 32 11.06 -11.84 17.58
C GLU A 32 9.82 -11.06 18.07
N LEU A 33 9.12 -10.33 17.21
CA LEU A 33 7.82 -9.71 17.55
C LEU A 33 6.67 -10.72 17.58
N GLY A 34 6.85 -11.90 16.99
CA GLY A 34 5.79 -12.89 16.85
C GLY A 34 4.59 -12.36 16.06
N ASP A 35 3.39 -12.67 16.54
CA ASP A 35 2.14 -12.33 15.86
C ASP A 35 1.87 -10.81 15.94
N LEU A 36 1.91 -10.14 14.79
CA LEU A 36 1.65 -8.70 14.68
C LEU A 36 0.19 -8.32 15.00
N GLY A 37 -0.75 -9.28 14.94
CA GLY A 37 -2.16 -9.07 15.25
C GLY A 37 -2.42 -8.64 16.69
N GLN A 38 -1.51 -8.95 17.61
CA GLN A 38 -1.62 -8.60 19.03
C GLN A 38 -1.44 -7.09 19.29
N TYR A 39 -0.85 -6.34 18.34
CA TYR A 39 -0.61 -4.92 18.51
C TYR A 39 -1.80 -4.11 17.94
N PRO A 40 -2.42 -3.22 18.74
CA PRO A 40 -3.63 -2.51 18.31
C PRO A 40 -3.33 -1.37 17.33
N ASP A 41 -2.17 -0.73 17.44
CA ASP A 41 -1.83 0.48 16.67
C ASP A 41 -0.33 0.60 16.36
N ARG A 42 0.02 1.64 15.61
CA ARG A 42 1.40 1.94 15.21
C ARG A 42 2.31 2.29 16.38
N GLU A 43 1.78 2.90 17.44
CA GLU A 43 2.56 3.29 18.60
C GLU A 43 2.93 2.07 19.45
N ALA A 44 1.98 1.13 19.62
CA ALA A 44 2.23 -0.16 20.25
C ALA A 44 3.31 -0.96 19.50
N LEU A 45 3.25 -1.02 18.17
CA LEU A 45 4.29 -1.65 17.35
C LEU A 45 5.65 -0.96 17.49
N LYS A 46 5.68 0.38 17.51
CA LYS A 46 6.93 1.14 17.69
C LYS A 46 7.57 0.88 19.05
N THR A 47 6.76 0.84 20.11
CA THR A 47 7.23 0.48 21.46
C THR A 47 7.76 -0.95 21.50
N ALA A 48 7.03 -1.91 20.94
CA ALA A 48 7.47 -3.31 20.88
C ALA A 48 8.77 -3.48 20.09
N LEU A 49 8.91 -2.77 18.96
CA LEU A 49 10.14 -2.73 18.16
C LEU A 49 11.33 -2.21 18.97
N ALA A 50 11.15 -1.11 19.72
CA ALA A 50 12.21 -0.51 20.53
C ALA A 50 12.67 -1.44 21.66
N CYS A 51 11.74 -2.18 22.27
CA CYS A 51 12.06 -3.14 23.32
C CYS A 51 12.71 -4.43 22.77
N THR A 52 12.24 -4.92 21.62
CA THR A 52 12.68 -6.20 21.06
C THR A 52 14.00 -6.09 20.30
N TYR A 53 14.24 -4.94 19.67
CA TYR A 53 15.46 -4.67 18.89
C TYR A 53 16.16 -3.41 19.42
N PRO A 54 16.84 -3.48 20.58
CA PRO A 54 17.46 -2.31 21.22
C PRO A 54 18.57 -1.68 20.38
N ASP A 55 19.22 -2.45 19.50
CA ASP A 55 20.29 -1.96 18.63
C ASP A 55 19.76 -1.23 17.37
N LYS A 56 18.44 -1.23 17.15
CA LYS A 56 17.83 -0.58 16.00
C LYS A 56 17.88 0.95 16.15
N LYS A 57 18.29 1.63 15.07
CA LYS A 57 18.38 3.10 15.05
C LYS A 57 17.02 3.73 15.36
N PRO A 58 16.95 4.76 16.21
CA PRO A 58 15.68 5.41 16.58
C PRO A 58 14.87 5.90 15.36
N GLY A 59 15.54 6.38 14.31
CA GLY A 59 14.89 6.83 13.08
C GLY A 59 14.26 5.73 12.23
N ALA A 60 14.65 4.46 12.41
CA ALA A 60 14.07 3.32 11.68
C ALA A 60 12.78 2.80 12.32
N LEU A 61 12.62 2.98 13.64
CA LEU A 61 11.48 2.46 14.40
C LEU A 61 10.12 2.93 13.84
N PRO A 62 9.90 4.22 13.50
CA PRO A 62 8.62 4.66 12.94
C PRO A 62 8.34 4.08 11.54
N VAL A 63 9.39 3.89 10.73
CA VAL A 63 9.29 3.34 9.37
C VAL A 63 8.88 1.87 9.44
N ASP A 64 9.53 1.11 10.32
CA ASP A 64 9.22 -0.30 10.55
C ASP A 64 7.83 -0.46 11.14
N ALA A 65 7.49 0.30 12.18
CA ALA A 65 6.16 0.26 12.78
C ALA A 65 5.05 0.56 11.74
N GLY A 66 5.28 1.54 10.86
CA GLY A 66 4.38 1.84 9.75
C GLY A 66 4.29 0.72 8.71
N THR A 67 5.38 0.01 8.45
CA THR A 67 5.41 -1.15 7.54
C THR A 67 4.64 -2.32 8.13
N LEU A 68 4.94 -2.70 9.38
CA LEU A 68 4.27 -3.77 10.10
C LEU A 68 2.76 -3.52 10.21
N PHE A 69 2.37 -2.30 10.58
CA PHE A 69 0.96 -1.92 10.71
C PHE A 69 0.22 -1.99 9.38
N ARG A 70 0.83 -1.46 8.31
CA ARG A 70 0.24 -1.54 6.96
C ARG A 70 0.02 -2.97 6.53
N PHE A 71 1.03 -3.81 6.72
CA PHE A 71 0.96 -5.22 6.38
C PHE A 71 -0.14 -5.93 7.15
N CYS A 72 -0.25 -5.75 8.48
CA CYS A 72 -1.25 -6.47 9.28
C CYS A 72 -2.67 -5.89 9.15
N ARG A 73 -2.83 -4.57 9.04
CA ARG A 73 -4.13 -3.89 9.21
C ARG A 73 -4.64 -3.10 8.02
N GLU A 74 -3.77 -2.47 7.22
CA GLU A 74 -4.21 -1.59 6.12
C GLU A 74 -4.42 -2.33 4.80
N ILE A 75 -3.59 -3.33 4.50
CA ILE A 75 -3.76 -4.18 3.33
C ILE A 75 -5.10 -4.92 3.41
N ARG A 76 -5.87 -4.88 2.32
CA ARG A 76 -7.17 -5.54 2.22
C ARG A 76 -7.17 -6.68 1.21
N PRO A 77 -8.00 -7.71 1.41
CA PRO A 77 -8.30 -8.67 0.36
C PRO A 77 -8.78 -7.96 -0.91
N GLY A 78 -8.23 -8.33 -2.07
CA GLY A 78 -8.54 -7.71 -3.35
C GLY A 78 -7.54 -6.65 -3.82
N ASP A 79 -6.71 -6.12 -2.92
CA ASP A 79 -5.57 -5.27 -3.29
C ASP A 79 -4.58 -6.04 -4.17
N ILE A 80 -3.77 -5.30 -4.93
CA ILE A 80 -2.74 -5.85 -5.79
C ILE A 80 -1.38 -5.70 -5.11
N VAL A 81 -0.55 -6.74 -5.23
CA VAL A 81 0.82 -6.75 -4.76
C VAL A 81 1.78 -6.98 -5.92
N ILE A 82 2.83 -6.19 -5.95
CA ILE A 82 3.97 -6.30 -6.85
C ILE A 82 5.16 -6.79 -6.02
N TYR A 83 5.70 -7.93 -6.42
CA TYR A 83 6.88 -8.53 -5.80
C TYR A 83 8.02 -8.62 -6.83
N PRO A 84 8.98 -7.67 -6.81
CA PRO A 84 10.22 -7.77 -7.55
C PRO A 84 11.11 -8.82 -6.88
N SER A 85 11.18 -10.01 -7.48
CA SER A 85 11.98 -11.10 -6.96
C SER A 85 13.47 -10.83 -7.17
N LYS A 86 14.24 -11.12 -6.11
CA LYS A 86 15.71 -11.05 -6.14
C LYS A 86 16.33 -12.32 -6.73
N HIS A 87 15.66 -13.46 -6.57
CA HIS A 87 16.14 -14.78 -6.97
C HIS A 87 16.27 -14.93 -8.49
N ASP A 88 15.25 -14.51 -9.25
CA ASP A 88 15.14 -14.72 -10.70
C ASP A 88 15.06 -13.41 -11.49
N ARG A 89 15.14 -12.26 -10.81
CA ARG A 89 14.98 -10.91 -11.36
C ARG A 89 13.65 -10.69 -12.12
N MET A 90 12.60 -11.43 -11.79
CA MET A 90 11.26 -11.23 -12.34
C MET A 90 10.43 -10.27 -11.49
N VAL A 91 9.45 -9.62 -12.12
CA VAL A 91 8.41 -8.84 -11.44
C VAL A 91 7.14 -9.70 -11.42
N ASN A 92 6.70 -10.05 -10.21
CA ASN A 92 5.51 -10.85 -9.99
C ASN A 92 4.37 -9.95 -9.57
N ILE A 93 3.20 -10.13 -10.17
CA ILE A 93 2.01 -9.34 -9.88
C ILE A 93 0.92 -10.29 -9.42
N GLY A 94 0.33 -10.02 -8.26
CA GLY A 94 -0.67 -10.89 -7.64
C GLY A 94 -1.78 -10.10 -6.97
N ARG A 95 -2.90 -10.78 -6.71
CA ARG A 95 -4.02 -10.26 -5.92
C ARG A 95 -3.99 -10.85 -4.53
N LEU A 96 -3.99 -10.00 -3.51
CA LEU A 96 -4.03 -10.41 -2.11
C LEU A 96 -5.37 -11.07 -1.77
N ARG A 97 -5.30 -12.19 -1.05
CA ARG A 97 -6.44 -13.02 -0.66
C ARG A 97 -6.42 -13.21 0.85
N GLY A 98 -7.62 -13.15 1.44
CA GLY A 98 -7.79 -13.35 2.87
C GLY A 98 -7.09 -12.31 3.73
N ASP A 99 -7.17 -12.53 5.03
CA ASP A 99 -6.58 -11.66 6.02
C ASP A 99 -5.12 -12.03 6.30
N TYR A 100 -4.47 -11.20 7.11
CA TYR A 100 -3.15 -11.48 7.64
C TYR A 100 -3.16 -12.77 8.47
N ALA A 101 -2.11 -13.59 8.34
CA ALA A 101 -1.91 -14.80 9.12
C ALA A 101 -0.50 -14.84 9.72
N HIS A 102 -0.41 -15.25 10.99
CA HIS A 102 0.85 -15.66 11.61
C HIS A 102 1.00 -17.17 11.46
N VAL A 103 2.07 -17.62 10.82
CA VAL A 103 2.41 -19.01 10.51
C VAL A 103 3.64 -19.41 11.33
N PRO A 104 3.47 -19.97 12.54
CA PRO A 104 4.58 -20.47 13.34
C PRO A 104 5.31 -21.60 12.62
N GLY A 105 6.64 -21.65 12.76
CA GLY A 105 7.45 -22.72 12.19
C GLY A 105 7.77 -22.58 10.70
N ASP A 106 7.48 -21.43 10.08
CA ASP A 106 7.97 -21.12 8.74
C ASP A 106 9.51 -21.22 8.68
N PRO A 107 10.08 -22.01 7.75
CA PRO A 107 11.51 -22.29 7.70
C PRO A 107 12.37 -21.07 7.31
N ASP A 108 11.77 -20.03 6.73
CA ASP A 108 12.46 -18.83 6.27
C ASP A 108 12.35 -17.66 7.25
N GLU A 109 11.83 -17.92 8.46
CA GLU A 109 11.51 -16.93 9.48
C GLU A 109 10.50 -15.86 9.03
N TYR A 110 9.75 -16.16 7.96
CA TYR A 110 8.71 -15.32 7.38
C TYR A 110 7.34 -15.72 7.93
N ARG A 111 7.18 -15.63 9.25
CA ARG A 111 5.97 -16.06 9.96
C ARG A 111 4.76 -15.16 9.68
N ASN A 112 4.99 -13.91 9.31
CA ASN A 112 3.91 -12.95 9.07
C ASN A 112 3.56 -12.93 7.58
N GLN A 113 2.47 -13.60 7.21
CA GLN A 113 2.13 -13.89 5.81
C GLN A 113 0.76 -13.33 5.39
N ARG A 114 0.62 -13.15 4.07
CA ARG A 114 -0.65 -12.96 3.38
C ARG A 114 -0.71 -13.82 2.14
N HIS A 115 -1.86 -14.44 1.90
CA HIS A 115 -2.06 -15.24 0.70
C HIS A 115 -2.21 -14.37 -0.54
N VAL A 116 -1.71 -14.87 -1.66
CA VAL A 116 -1.70 -14.18 -2.94
C VAL A 116 -2.10 -15.15 -4.04
N ALA A 117 -3.07 -14.73 -4.85
CA ALA A 117 -3.32 -15.33 -6.15
C ALA A 117 -2.46 -14.62 -7.19
N TRP A 118 -1.37 -15.25 -7.63
CA TRP A 118 -0.48 -14.69 -8.65
C TRP A 118 -1.20 -14.58 -10.00
N LEU A 119 -1.15 -13.38 -10.60
CA LEU A 119 -1.82 -13.04 -11.85
C LEU A 119 -0.86 -13.07 -13.04
N GLY A 120 0.43 -12.80 -12.81
CA GLY A 120 1.44 -12.84 -13.86
C GLY A 120 2.86 -12.68 -13.33
N ARG A 121 3.82 -13.14 -14.14
CA ARG A 121 5.27 -13.07 -13.90
C ARG A 121 5.95 -12.54 -15.15
N PHE A 122 6.67 -11.43 -15.02
CA PHE A 122 7.17 -10.67 -16.16
C PHE A 122 8.66 -10.32 -15.99
N PRO A 123 9.47 -10.36 -17.06
CA PRO A 123 10.81 -9.80 -17.04
C PRO A 123 10.81 -8.30 -16.73
N ARG A 124 11.84 -7.80 -16.04
CA ARG A 124 11.99 -6.35 -15.74
C ARG A 124 11.99 -5.48 -16.99
N SER A 125 12.49 -5.98 -18.12
CA SER A 125 12.49 -5.28 -19.41
C SER A 125 11.10 -4.95 -19.95
N ASN A 126 10.03 -5.52 -19.38
CA ASN A 126 8.66 -5.21 -19.77
C ASN A 126 8.13 -3.91 -19.15
N PHE A 127 8.91 -3.28 -18.26
CA PHE A 127 8.54 -2.09 -17.50
C PHE A 127 9.49 -0.94 -17.79
N SER A 128 8.97 0.28 -17.64
CA SER A 128 9.74 1.52 -17.71
C SER A 128 10.78 1.58 -16.58
N GLN A 129 11.88 2.29 -16.83
CA GLN A 129 12.90 2.47 -15.80
C GLN A 129 12.35 3.22 -14.58
N SER A 130 11.40 4.15 -14.77
CA SER A 130 10.77 4.87 -13.66
C SER A 130 9.89 3.96 -12.80
N ALA A 131 9.11 3.06 -13.41
CA ALA A 131 8.34 2.05 -12.68
C ALA A 131 9.26 1.08 -11.92
N LEU A 132 10.36 0.65 -12.53
CA LEU A 132 11.38 -0.19 -11.88
C LEU A 132 12.04 0.53 -10.69
N ASN A 133 12.27 1.84 -10.78
CA ASN A 133 12.82 2.63 -9.68
C ASN A 133 11.82 2.74 -8.53
N GLU A 134 10.53 2.92 -8.81
CA GLU A 134 9.47 2.98 -7.78
C GLU A 134 9.37 1.65 -7.01
N ILE A 135 9.33 0.53 -7.71
CA ILE A 135 9.29 -0.79 -7.07
C ILE A 135 10.65 -1.23 -6.52
N GLY A 136 11.71 -0.45 -6.72
CA GLY A 136 13.05 -0.66 -6.17
C GLY A 136 13.28 0.00 -4.81
N SER A 137 12.22 0.42 -4.13
CA SER A 137 12.26 1.12 -2.84
C SER A 137 13.09 0.39 -1.78
N PHE A 138 13.75 1.15 -0.90
CA PHE A 138 14.47 0.60 0.26
C PHE A 138 13.56 0.09 1.38
N ILE A 139 12.24 0.34 1.29
CA ILE A 139 11.27 -0.05 2.32
C ILE A 139 10.66 -1.40 1.96
N THR A 140 10.48 -2.28 2.95
CA THR A 140 9.94 -3.64 2.75
C THR A 140 8.53 -3.65 2.14
N LEU A 141 7.65 -2.74 2.57
CA LEU A 141 6.28 -2.60 2.07
C LEU A 141 5.98 -1.12 1.82
N PHE A 142 5.47 -0.81 0.63
CA PHE A 142 5.17 0.55 0.22
C PHE A 142 3.98 0.60 -0.74
N ALA A 143 3.33 1.75 -0.85
CA ALA A 143 2.28 1.95 -1.84
C ALA A 143 2.91 2.35 -3.18
N VAL A 144 2.50 1.70 -4.26
CA VAL A 144 2.84 2.08 -5.64
C VAL A 144 1.74 3.01 -6.14
N ARG A 145 2.10 4.24 -6.49
CA ARG A 145 1.15 5.31 -6.81
C ARG A 145 1.39 5.89 -8.19
N GLU A 146 2.64 6.13 -8.55
CA GLU A 146 2.98 6.84 -9.78
C GLU A 146 2.80 5.95 -11.00
N HIS A 147 3.25 4.69 -10.91
CA HIS A 147 3.25 3.75 -12.03
C HIS A 147 2.27 2.58 -11.82
N ALA A 148 1.31 2.69 -10.90
CA ALA A 148 0.34 1.64 -10.61
C ALA A 148 -0.40 1.14 -11.87
N ALA A 149 -0.78 2.06 -12.76
CA ALA A 149 -1.46 1.74 -14.02
C ALA A 149 -0.62 0.82 -14.92
N GLU A 150 0.70 1.05 -15.00
CA GLU A 150 1.61 0.28 -15.85
C GLU A 150 1.66 -1.20 -15.42
N PHE A 151 1.68 -1.45 -14.10
CA PHE A 151 1.67 -2.82 -13.58
C PHE A 151 0.31 -3.50 -13.77
N LEU A 152 -0.79 -2.78 -13.54
CA LEU A 152 -2.13 -3.33 -13.64
C LEU A 152 -2.51 -3.68 -15.08
N ASP A 153 -2.07 -2.89 -16.06
CA ASP A 153 -2.25 -3.18 -17.49
C ASP A 153 -1.69 -4.55 -17.88
N LYS A 154 -0.51 -4.93 -17.35
CA LYS A 154 0.11 -6.24 -17.64
C LYS A 154 -0.75 -7.44 -17.23
N VAL A 155 -1.68 -7.25 -16.30
CA VAL A 155 -2.57 -8.30 -15.80
C VAL A 155 -4.04 -8.04 -16.16
N GLY A 156 -4.29 -7.11 -17.10
CA GLY A 156 -5.64 -6.81 -17.60
C GLY A 156 -6.55 -6.16 -16.56
N LEU A 157 -6.00 -5.46 -15.57
CA LEU A 157 -6.76 -4.74 -14.54
C LEU A 157 -6.76 -3.24 -14.84
N ALA A 158 -7.94 -2.62 -14.79
CA ALA A 158 -8.07 -1.17 -14.89
C ALA A 158 -7.89 -0.51 -13.52
N VAL A 159 -7.13 0.59 -13.46
CA VAL A 159 -7.13 1.48 -12.29
C VAL A 159 -8.48 2.19 -12.23
N PRO A 160 -9.24 2.16 -11.12
CA PRO A 160 -10.33 3.10 -10.94
C PRO A 160 -9.73 4.50 -10.91
N GLN A 161 -10.01 5.30 -11.93
CA GLN A 161 -9.46 6.65 -12.05
C GLN A 161 -9.80 7.45 -10.80
N GLN A 162 -8.78 7.90 -10.06
CA GLN A 162 -9.00 8.97 -9.09
C GLN A 162 -9.48 10.19 -9.88
N PRO A 163 -10.52 10.90 -9.43
CA PRO A 163 -10.81 12.20 -9.99
C PRO A 163 -9.55 13.04 -9.77
N GLU A 164 -8.95 13.48 -10.87
CA GLU A 164 -7.80 14.36 -10.88
C GLU A 164 -8.05 15.49 -9.89
N ALA A 165 -7.17 15.62 -8.89
CA ALA A 165 -7.28 16.68 -7.92
C ALA A 165 -7.33 17.99 -8.69
N ALA A 166 -8.43 18.73 -8.52
CA ALA A 166 -8.64 20.00 -9.19
C ALA A 166 -7.35 20.83 -9.12
N PRO A 167 -6.90 21.42 -10.25
CA PRO A 167 -5.64 22.14 -10.28
C PRO A 167 -5.60 23.13 -9.12
N PRO A 168 -4.44 23.31 -8.47
CA PRO A 168 -4.34 24.21 -7.32
C PRO A 168 -4.93 25.56 -7.73
N PHE A 169 -5.84 26.08 -6.89
CA PHE A 169 -6.42 27.41 -7.07
C PHE A 169 -5.27 28.38 -7.41
N ARG A 170 -5.23 28.84 -8.67
CA ARG A 170 -4.33 29.92 -9.07
C ARG A 170 -4.71 31.10 -8.19
N LYS A 171 -3.80 31.52 -7.30
CA LYS A 171 -3.95 32.79 -6.59
C LYS A 171 -4.06 33.88 -7.65
N PHE A 172 -5.25 34.47 -7.77
CA PHE A 172 -5.42 35.65 -8.61
C PHE A 172 -4.51 36.75 -8.07
N PRO A 173 -3.72 37.42 -8.92
CA PRO A 173 -2.97 38.59 -8.49
C PRO A 173 -3.98 39.64 -7.97
N ASN A 174 -3.71 40.15 -6.78
CA ASN A 174 -4.52 41.16 -6.11
C ASN A 174 -4.46 42.48 -6.91
N SER A 175 -5.32 42.64 -7.91
CA SER A 175 -5.53 43.92 -8.57
C SER A 175 -6.74 44.61 -7.95
N GLY A 176 -6.45 45.56 -7.05
CA GLY A 176 -7.17 46.82 -6.84
C GLY A 176 -8.70 46.80 -6.78
N ARG A 177 -9.23 47.06 -5.56
CA ARG A 177 -10.49 47.75 -5.26
C ARG A 177 -11.55 47.78 -6.37
N GLY A 178 -12.42 46.77 -6.36
CA GLY A 178 -13.74 46.83 -6.98
C GLY A 178 -14.73 46.11 -6.07
N GLN A 179 -15.71 46.83 -5.53
CA GLN A 179 -16.76 46.28 -4.67
C GLN A 179 -17.61 45.30 -5.49
N PHE A 180 -17.36 43.99 -5.35
CA PHE A 180 -18.22 42.98 -5.94
C PHE A 180 -19.29 42.59 -4.92
N ARG A 181 -20.55 42.87 -5.27
CA ARG A 181 -21.74 42.45 -4.53
C ARG A 181 -21.95 40.95 -4.74
N TRP A 182 -22.00 40.19 -3.65
CA TRP A 182 -22.46 38.81 -3.66
C TRP A 182 -23.96 38.76 -3.99
N PRO A 183 -24.44 37.82 -4.83
CA PRO A 183 -25.88 37.57 -4.93
C PRO A 183 -26.37 36.93 -3.62
N ALA A 184 -27.49 37.44 -3.10
CA ALA A 184 -28.12 36.94 -1.88
C ALA A 184 -28.59 35.48 -2.06
N PRO A 185 -28.57 34.66 -0.99
CA PRO A 185 -29.09 33.30 -1.06
C PRO A 185 -30.61 33.31 -1.27
N CYS A 186 -31.08 32.55 -2.27
CA CYS A 186 -32.50 32.29 -2.49
C CYS A 186 -33.13 31.67 -1.24
N ALA A 187 -34.15 32.34 -0.71
CA ALA A 187 -34.93 31.88 0.43
C ALA A 187 -35.74 30.63 0.07
N PHE A 188 -35.56 29.56 0.84
CA PHE A 188 -36.44 28.40 0.86
C PHE A 188 -37.72 28.77 1.62
N SER A 189 -38.88 28.66 0.97
CA SER A 189 -40.19 28.73 1.65
C SER A 189 -40.55 27.38 2.28
N PRO A 190 -41.09 27.33 3.50
CA PRO A 190 -41.64 26.10 4.07
C PRO A 190 -43.07 25.85 3.55
N MET A 191 -43.31 24.63 3.04
CA MET A 191 -44.66 24.13 2.73
C MET A 191 -45.42 23.84 4.02
N SER A 192 -46.54 24.52 4.23
CA SER A 192 -47.58 24.13 5.19
C SER A 192 -48.24 22.83 4.76
N PHE A 193 -48.37 21.87 5.67
CA PHE A 193 -49.30 20.75 5.55
C PHE A 193 -50.41 20.90 6.59
N SER A 194 -51.65 21.03 6.11
CA SER A 194 -52.88 20.98 6.90
C SER A 194 -53.59 19.66 6.63
N ARG A 195 -53.65 18.77 7.63
CA ARG A 195 -54.85 18.18 8.26
C ARG A 195 -54.46 17.00 9.14
#